data_AF-A0A7C1CMS6-F1
#
_entry.id   AF-A0A7C1CMS6-F1
#
_cell.length_a   1.000
_cell.length_b   1.000
_cell.length_c   1.000
_cell.angle_alpha   90.00
_cell.angle_beta   90.00
_cell.angle_gamma   90.00
#
_symmetry.space_group_name_H-M   'P 1'
#
loop_
_entity.id
_entity.type
_entity.pdbx_description
1 polymer ?
#
loop_
_entity_poly.entity_id
_entity_poly.type
_entity_poly.pdbx_seq_one_letter_code
_entity_poly.pdbx_strand_id
1 'polypeptide(L)'
;MKEPLMNHPMFVLLLIASSPAFAAAASGPLFESQTLFPLQEQHVHSSSIVLCPNGDLLACWFQGSGERRSMDVVINGARRRKGETTWSAPFLMADTPDFPDCNPVLFIDDNEELWLFWIAVFAERWEDSLLRCRRSRDYQGDGAPNWYWQDLIVFDPGRRFADAIAAGFDQIEAQLPDLPLDGFKQHLAKRDLKRIREEAKNLSLRQRGWMTRSRPLILPSGRYILPLYSDGSLMGLMAISDDHGATWRPSAPIVGLALNQPSLARKQDGTLVAYMREENEYLRRILVSESTDDGDTWSLAVATDMPNPNASVEALTLRDGRWLLLYNDSEKSRDTLLLAMSDDEGDTWRWQRHLERDPGGQFHYPAMIEGKDGQAHITYTYQPPGNKGKSIKHVLLEPDWVCAGDDE
;
A
#
# COMPACT_ATOMS: atom_id res chain seq x y z
N MET A 1 -1.99 76.56 62.54
CA MET A 1 -2.37 75.36 61.76
C MET A 1 -1.34 75.19 60.67
N LYS A 2 -0.49 74.18 60.81
CA LYS A 2 0.55 73.76 59.87
C LYS A 2 0.09 72.42 59.30
N GLU A 3 -0.08 72.31 57.99
CA GLU A 3 -0.24 71.01 57.32
C GLU A 3 1.07 70.63 56.62
N PRO A 4 1.46 69.34 56.63
CA PRO A 4 2.75 68.89 56.13
C PRO A 4 2.70 68.37 54.68
N LEU A 5 3.84 68.46 53.99
CA LEU A 5 4.14 67.80 52.72
C LEU A 5 4.00 66.27 52.81
N MET A 6 3.31 65.67 51.85
CA MET A 6 3.37 64.22 51.57
C MET A 6 4.32 63.95 50.40
N ASN A 7 5.32 63.10 50.65
CA ASN A 7 6.20 62.48 49.66
C ASN A 7 5.44 61.41 48.85
N HIS A 8 5.52 61.46 47.52
CA HIS A 8 5.22 60.31 46.67
C HIS A 8 6.52 59.61 46.23
N PRO A 9 6.67 58.29 46.39
CA PRO A 9 7.77 57.55 45.78
C PRO A 9 7.49 57.31 44.29
N MET A 10 8.51 57.55 43.47
CA MET A 10 8.53 57.31 42.04
C MET A 10 8.73 55.80 41.80
N PHE A 11 7.69 55.10 41.33
CA PHE A 11 7.81 53.71 40.88
C PHE A 11 8.39 53.71 39.45
N VAL A 12 9.64 53.26 39.29
CA VAL A 12 10.24 52.97 37.99
C VAL A 12 9.68 51.63 37.51
N LEU A 13 8.80 51.66 36.51
CA LEU A 13 8.35 50.46 35.81
C LEU A 13 9.48 50.00 34.87
N LEU A 14 10.15 48.90 35.20
CA LEU A 14 11.03 48.19 34.26
C LEU A 14 10.16 47.45 33.24
N LEU A 15 10.05 47.99 32.03
CA LEU A 15 9.53 47.28 30.87
C LEU A 15 10.57 46.24 30.42
N ILE A 16 10.39 44.98 30.80
CA ILE A 16 11.12 43.86 30.21
C ILE A 16 10.50 43.61 28.84
N ALA A 17 11.13 44.11 27.79
CA ALA A 17 10.80 43.75 26.41
C ALA A 17 11.23 42.29 26.17
N SER A 18 10.27 41.38 26.18
CA SER A 18 10.47 40.01 25.73
C SER A 18 10.57 39.99 24.20
N SER A 19 11.79 39.88 23.67
CA SER A 19 12.01 39.59 22.25
C SER A 19 11.43 38.21 21.92
N PRO A 20 10.72 38.02 20.79
CA PRO A 20 10.34 36.69 20.36
C PRO A 20 11.61 35.97 19.91
N ALA A 21 11.90 34.84 20.56
CA ALA A 21 12.91 33.92 20.08
C ALA A 21 12.45 33.39 18.71
N PHE A 22 13.20 33.72 17.65
CA PHE A 22 13.09 33.02 16.38
C PHE A 22 13.46 31.56 16.66
N ALA A 23 12.48 30.66 16.61
CA ALA A 23 12.75 29.24 16.52
C ALA A 23 13.50 29.01 15.20
N ALA A 24 14.74 28.54 15.30
CA ALA A 24 15.47 28.07 14.13
C ALA A 24 14.65 26.94 13.49
N ALA A 25 14.29 27.10 12.22
CA ALA A 25 13.70 26.02 11.44
C ALA A 25 14.65 24.82 11.49
N ALA A 26 14.12 23.63 11.77
CA ALA A 26 14.89 22.39 11.78
C ALA A 26 15.64 22.26 10.43
N SER A 27 16.95 22.09 10.50
CA SER A 27 17.85 22.20 9.34
C SER A 27 17.97 20.91 8.53
N GLY A 28 16.90 20.12 8.42
CA GLY A 28 16.87 18.85 7.69
C GLY A 28 15.64 18.74 6.79
N PRO A 29 15.62 17.75 5.87
CA PRO A 29 14.45 17.50 5.03
C PRO A 29 13.20 17.26 5.87
N LEU A 30 12.04 17.71 5.38
CA LEU A 30 10.76 17.62 6.09
C LEU A 30 10.44 16.16 6.48
N PHE A 31 10.00 15.97 7.71
CA PHE A 31 9.37 14.73 8.19
C PHE A 31 8.37 15.03 9.29
N GLU A 32 7.14 14.59 9.09
CA GLU A 32 6.05 14.67 10.05
C GLU A 32 5.30 13.34 10.08
N SER A 33 4.83 12.93 11.26
CA SER A 33 3.99 11.74 11.37
C SER A 33 2.91 11.89 12.42
N GLN A 34 1.76 11.26 12.16
CA GLN A 34 0.61 11.26 13.07
C GLN A 34 -0.28 10.07 12.78
N THR A 35 -1.05 9.63 13.77
CA THR A 35 -2.15 8.67 13.55
C THR A 35 -3.38 9.39 12.98
N LEU A 36 -4.09 8.77 12.04
CA LEU A 36 -5.34 9.33 11.49
C LEU A 36 -6.44 9.45 12.56
N PHE A 37 -6.42 8.57 13.55
CA PHE A 37 -7.36 8.52 14.67
C PHE A 37 -6.69 7.88 15.89
N PRO A 38 -7.20 8.08 17.12
CA PRO A 38 -6.63 7.49 18.33
C PRO A 38 -6.52 5.97 18.25
N LEU A 39 -5.54 5.40 18.97
CA LEU A 39 -5.40 3.95 19.09
C LEU A 39 -6.67 3.33 19.67
N GLN A 40 -7.03 2.16 19.15
CA GLN A 40 -8.28 1.49 19.49
C GLN A 40 -8.14 -0.05 19.40
N GLU A 41 -9.10 -0.79 19.96
CA GLU A 41 -8.99 -2.24 20.19
C GLU A 41 -9.36 -3.11 18.98
N GLN A 42 -10.24 -2.62 18.10
CA GLN A 42 -10.61 -3.32 16.88
C GLN A 42 -9.41 -3.54 15.97
N HIS A 43 -9.54 -4.55 15.12
CA HIS A 43 -8.62 -4.72 14.02
C HIS A 43 -8.72 -3.51 13.08
N VAL A 44 -7.57 -2.98 12.67
CA VAL A 44 -7.42 -1.84 11.75
C VAL A 44 -6.30 -2.19 10.80
N HIS A 45 -6.54 -2.12 9.49
CA HIS A 45 -5.56 -2.64 8.53
C HIS A 45 -5.74 -2.17 7.08
N SER A 46 -4.69 -2.38 6.29
CA SER A 46 -4.64 -2.18 4.84
C SER A 46 -5.12 -0.80 4.39
N SER A 47 -4.31 0.23 4.69
CA SER A 47 -4.63 1.59 4.26
C SER A 47 -4.37 1.84 2.78
N SER A 48 -5.07 2.84 2.24
CA SER A 48 -4.81 3.49 0.96
C SER A 48 -5.05 5.00 1.09
N ILE A 49 -4.39 5.80 0.26
CA ILE A 49 -4.46 7.27 0.29
C ILE A 49 -4.42 7.86 -1.12
N VAL A 50 -5.15 8.94 -1.34
CA VAL A 50 -5.12 9.76 -2.56
C VAL A 50 -5.06 11.26 -2.22
N LEU A 51 -4.46 12.04 -3.13
CA LEU A 51 -4.50 13.49 -3.12
C LEU A 51 -5.64 13.96 -4.03
N CYS A 52 -6.67 14.57 -3.47
CA CYS A 52 -7.79 15.13 -4.22
C CYS A 52 -7.37 16.36 -5.04
N PRO A 53 -8.09 16.72 -6.12
CA PRO A 53 -7.78 17.89 -6.95
C PRO A 53 -7.71 19.21 -6.15
N ASN A 54 -8.60 19.40 -5.18
CA ASN A 54 -8.59 20.53 -4.24
C ASN A 54 -7.40 20.57 -3.27
N GLY A 55 -6.57 19.52 -3.24
CA GLY A 55 -5.39 19.37 -2.38
C GLY A 55 -5.66 18.72 -1.03
N ASP A 56 -6.87 18.22 -0.78
CA ASP A 56 -7.16 17.41 0.40
C ASP A 56 -6.52 16.02 0.26
N LEU A 57 -6.20 15.40 1.40
CA LEU A 57 -5.90 13.98 1.46
C LEU A 57 -7.16 13.22 1.84
N LEU A 58 -7.42 12.12 1.13
CA LEU A 58 -8.46 11.15 1.48
C LEU A 58 -7.80 9.79 1.66
N ALA A 59 -8.00 9.17 2.82
CA ALA A 59 -7.49 7.85 3.13
C ALA A 59 -8.63 6.89 3.49
N CYS A 60 -8.40 5.59 3.29
CA CYS A 60 -9.30 4.53 3.73
C CYS A 60 -8.53 3.32 4.29
N TRP A 61 -9.22 2.49 5.05
CA TRP A 61 -8.72 1.25 5.65
C TRP A 61 -9.90 0.33 5.98
N PHE A 62 -9.64 -0.95 6.25
CA PHE A 62 -10.68 -1.82 6.82
C PHE A 62 -10.55 -1.91 8.34
N GLN A 63 -11.69 -2.05 9.00
CA GLN A 63 -11.77 -2.07 10.46
C GLN A 63 -12.96 -2.89 10.95
N GLY A 64 -12.76 -3.68 12.00
CA GLY A 64 -13.81 -4.47 12.67
C GLY A 64 -13.24 -5.40 13.75
N SER A 65 -14.04 -6.33 14.27
CA SER A 65 -13.61 -7.26 15.32
C SER A 65 -12.50 -8.25 14.88
N GLY A 66 -12.26 -8.37 13.58
CA GLY A 66 -11.29 -9.28 13.01
C GLY A 66 -11.10 -9.06 11.51
N GLU A 67 -11.18 -10.14 10.73
CA GLU A 67 -11.03 -10.14 9.28
C GLU A 67 -12.06 -11.09 8.65
N ARG A 68 -11.61 -12.07 7.84
CA ARG A 68 -12.36 -13.06 7.05
C ARG A 68 -13.63 -13.71 7.65
N ARG A 69 -13.79 -13.73 8.97
CA ARG A 69 -14.94 -14.35 9.67
C ARG A 69 -15.77 -13.35 10.49
N SER A 70 -15.40 -12.08 10.46
CA SER A 70 -15.99 -11.03 11.26
C SER A 70 -16.87 -10.16 10.37
N MET A 71 -18.19 -10.29 10.52
CA MET A 71 -19.17 -9.61 9.65
C MET A 71 -19.33 -8.12 9.97
N ASP A 72 -18.64 -7.61 10.98
CA ASP A 72 -18.58 -6.19 11.34
C ASP A 72 -17.37 -5.46 10.72
N VAL A 73 -16.61 -6.13 9.84
CA VAL A 73 -15.47 -5.52 9.17
C VAL A 73 -15.94 -4.72 7.98
N VAL A 74 -15.73 -3.40 8.06
CA VAL A 74 -16.16 -2.42 7.05
C VAL A 74 -14.96 -1.63 6.53
N ILE A 75 -15.13 -0.95 5.39
CA ILE A 75 -14.17 0.05 4.93
C ILE A 75 -14.55 1.40 5.54
N ASN A 76 -13.63 1.98 6.30
CA ASN A 76 -13.73 3.36 6.78
C ASN A 76 -12.81 4.29 5.99
N GLY A 77 -13.07 5.59 6.08
CA GLY A 77 -12.22 6.63 5.53
C GLY A 77 -12.14 7.86 6.43
N ALA A 78 -11.11 8.67 6.21
CA ALA A 78 -10.93 9.97 6.85
C ALA A 78 -10.30 10.95 5.87
N ARG A 79 -10.52 12.24 6.11
CA ARG A 79 -10.03 13.34 5.28
C ARG A 79 -9.13 14.27 6.07
N ARG A 80 -8.04 14.73 5.47
CA ARG A 80 -7.28 15.90 5.94
C ARG A 80 -7.44 17.01 4.93
N ARG A 81 -8.01 18.16 5.34
CA ARG A 81 -8.16 19.30 4.44
C ARG A 81 -6.81 19.89 4.09
N LYS A 82 -6.69 20.47 2.90
CA LYS A 82 -5.49 21.19 2.49
C LYS A 82 -5.16 22.29 3.51
N GLY A 83 -3.93 22.27 4.04
CA GLY A 83 -3.45 23.25 5.02
C GLY A 83 -3.84 22.95 6.47
N GLU A 84 -4.65 21.92 6.71
CA GLU A 84 -4.93 21.43 8.06
C GLU A 84 -3.95 20.33 8.46
N THR A 85 -3.68 20.24 9.75
CA THR A 85 -2.83 19.20 10.34
C THR A 85 -3.64 18.04 10.88
N THR A 86 -4.94 18.20 11.11
CA THR A 86 -5.80 17.20 11.77
C THR A 86 -6.65 16.44 10.75
N TRP A 87 -6.83 15.14 10.97
CA TRP A 87 -7.76 14.30 10.21
C TRP A 87 -9.19 14.40 10.76
N SER A 88 -10.18 14.32 9.87
CA SER A 88 -11.59 14.23 10.25
C SER A 88 -11.86 12.98 11.09
N ALA A 89 -13.00 12.96 11.79
CA ALA A 89 -13.53 11.70 12.31
C ALA A 89 -13.70 10.67 11.17
N PRO A 90 -13.48 9.37 11.44
CA PRO A 90 -13.75 8.32 10.46
C PRO A 90 -15.21 8.34 9.99
N PHE A 91 -15.42 8.04 8.71
CA PHE A 91 -16.73 7.86 8.09
C PHE A 91 -16.78 6.57 7.28
N LEU A 92 -17.96 5.98 7.18
CA LEU A 92 -18.16 4.74 6.44
C LEU A 92 -17.90 4.97 4.96
N MET A 93 -16.97 4.20 4.40
CA MET A 93 -16.78 4.11 2.97
C MET A 93 -17.69 3.00 2.46
N ALA A 94 -17.40 1.73 2.72
CA ALA A 94 -18.15 0.60 2.16
C ALA A 94 -18.49 -0.41 3.24
N ASP A 95 -19.67 -1.02 3.08
CA ASP A 95 -20.20 -2.09 3.92
C ASP A 95 -21.05 -3.00 3.02
N THR A 96 -20.60 -4.24 2.85
CA THR A 96 -21.34 -5.32 2.22
C THR A 96 -22.10 -6.05 3.31
N PRO A 97 -23.44 -5.94 3.37
CA PRO A 97 -24.22 -6.58 4.42
C PRO A 97 -23.89 -8.07 4.56
N ASP A 98 -23.58 -8.47 5.79
CA ASP A 98 -23.24 -9.85 6.18
C ASP A 98 -21.93 -10.41 5.59
N PHE A 99 -21.04 -9.57 5.05
CA PHE A 99 -19.73 -9.99 4.57
C PHE A 99 -18.61 -9.04 5.04
N PRO A 100 -17.43 -9.53 5.42
CA PRO A 100 -16.28 -8.68 5.76
C PRO A 100 -15.78 -7.96 4.51
N ASP A 101 -15.62 -6.63 4.58
CA ASP A 101 -14.96 -5.85 3.52
C ASP A 101 -13.49 -5.59 3.85
N CYS A 102 -12.59 -5.95 2.94
CA CYS A 102 -11.13 -5.87 3.16
C CYS A 102 -10.40 -5.23 1.97
N ASN A 103 -9.10 -5.01 2.16
CA ASN A 103 -8.11 -4.56 1.17
C ASN A 103 -8.58 -3.40 0.27
N PRO A 104 -8.99 -2.26 0.86
CA PRO A 104 -9.43 -1.14 0.08
C PRO A 104 -8.25 -0.44 -0.63
N VAL A 105 -8.49 0.00 -1.86
CA VAL A 105 -7.56 0.79 -2.67
C VAL A 105 -8.31 1.98 -3.25
N LEU A 106 -7.84 3.18 -2.95
CA LEU A 106 -8.29 4.42 -3.56
C LEU A 106 -7.45 4.73 -4.80
N PHE A 107 -8.09 5.33 -5.78
CA PHE A 107 -7.45 5.79 -7.00
C PHE A 107 -8.23 6.97 -7.56
N ILE A 108 -7.55 8.02 -7.98
CA ILE A 108 -8.15 9.11 -8.74
C ILE A 108 -7.61 9.00 -10.15
N ASP A 109 -8.51 8.82 -11.11
CA ASP A 109 -8.13 8.57 -12.50
C ASP A 109 -7.84 9.87 -13.27
N ASP A 110 -7.49 9.74 -14.55
CA ASP A 110 -7.19 10.87 -15.43
C ASP A 110 -8.41 11.73 -15.81
N ASN A 111 -9.62 11.30 -15.44
CA ASN A 111 -10.87 12.06 -15.53
C ASN A 111 -11.24 12.74 -14.19
N GLU A 112 -10.30 12.78 -13.24
CA GLU A 112 -10.49 13.27 -11.87
C GLU A 112 -11.62 12.56 -11.11
N GLU A 113 -11.90 11.31 -11.47
CA GLU A 113 -12.93 10.52 -10.82
C GLU A 113 -12.34 9.65 -9.70
N LEU A 114 -12.99 9.65 -8.54
CA LEU A 114 -12.56 8.81 -7.43
C LEU A 114 -13.10 7.38 -7.60
N TRP A 115 -12.18 6.44 -7.55
CA TRP A 115 -12.43 5.00 -7.46
C TRP A 115 -12.14 4.50 -6.05
N LEU A 116 -13.01 3.61 -5.57
CA LEU A 116 -12.70 2.70 -4.47
C LEU A 116 -12.81 1.27 -4.99
N PHE A 117 -11.72 0.52 -4.92
CA PHE A 117 -11.69 -0.93 -5.06
C PHE A 117 -11.61 -1.55 -3.68
N TRP A 118 -12.31 -2.66 -3.45
CA TRP A 118 -12.20 -3.43 -2.20
C TRP A 118 -12.71 -4.85 -2.45
N ILE A 119 -12.54 -5.73 -1.46
CA ILE A 119 -13.06 -7.08 -1.55
C ILE A 119 -14.14 -7.31 -0.52
N ALA A 120 -15.20 -8.01 -0.90
CA ALA A 120 -16.11 -8.65 0.06
C ALA A 120 -15.68 -10.11 0.19
N VAL A 121 -15.38 -10.55 1.42
CA VAL A 121 -14.83 -11.88 1.67
C VAL A 121 -15.95 -12.91 1.68
N PHE A 122 -16.10 -13.63 0.56
CA PHE A 122 -17.14 -14.63 0.40
C PHE A 122 -16.73 -15.97 1.01
N ALA A 123 -17.72 -16.74 1.48
CA ALA A 123 -17.54 -18.08 2.03
C ALA A 123 -16.49 -18.20 3.16
N GLU A 124 -16.21 -17.09 3.86
CA GLU A 124 -15.10 -16.98 4.82
C GLU A 124 -13.75 -17.43 4.21
N ARG A 125 -13.48 -17.17 2.92
CA ARG A 125 -12.25 -17.63 2.22
C ARG A 125 -11.69 -16.51 1.35
N TRP A 126 -10.40 -16.22 1.50
CA TRP A 126 -9.74 -15.17 0.72
C TRP A 126 -9.77 -15.48 -0.78
N GLU A 127 -9.56 -16.75 -1.12
CA GLU A 127 -9.60 -17.30 -2.48
C GLU A 127 -11.01 -17.32 -3.11
N ASP A 128 -12.04 -16.94 -2.36
CA ASP A 128 -13.42 -16.82 -2.85
C ASP A 128 -13.91 -15.36 -2.89
N SER A 129 -13.05 -14.40 -2.53
CA SER A 129 -13.39 -12.99 -2.42
C SER A 129 -13.93 -12.40 -3.73
N LEU A 130 -14.86 -11.46 -3.59
CA LEU A 130 -15.45 -10.70 -4.69
C LEU A 130 -14.77 -9.34 -4.79
N LEU A 131 -14.08 -9.07 -5.91
CA LEU A 131 -13.51 -7.74 -6.18
C LEU A 131 -14.60 -6.76 -6.58
N ARG A 132 -14.85 -5.80 -5.71
CA ARG A 132 -15.85 -4.74 -5.88
C ARG A 132 -15.16 -3.44 -6.26
N CYS A 133 -15.86 -2.62 -7.03
CA CYS A 133 -15.43 -1.28 -7.36
C CYS A 133 -16.62 -0.32 -7.35
N ARG A 134 -16.36 0.95 -7.03
CA ARG A 134 -17.35 2.01 -7.12
C ARG A 134 -16.70 3.34 -7.42
N ARG A 135 -17.51 4.26 -7.94
CA ARG A 135 -17.02 5.53 -8.47
C ARG A 135 -17.79 6.74 -7.95
N SER A 136 -17.08 7.87 -7.82
CA SER A 136 -17.65 9.15 -7.41
C SER A 136 -17.03 10.31 -8.18
N ARG A 137 -17.88 11.25 -8.61
CA ARG A 137 -17.49 12.58 -9.10
C ARG A 137 -17.73 13.68 -8.06
N ASP A 138 -18.34 13.32 -6.92
CA ASP A 138 -18.70 14.21 -5.83
C ASP A 138 -18.11 13.66 -4.53
N TYR A 139 -16.80 13.84 -4.39
CA TYR A 139 -15.99 13.26 -3.32
C TYR A 139 -15.15 14.29 -2.57
N GLN A 140 -15.31 15.58 -2.85
CA GLN A 140 -14.49 16.65 -2.25
C GLN A 140 -15.17 17.32 -1.04
N GLY A 141 -16.43 16.95 -0.74
CA GLY A 141 -17.17 17.38 0.44
C GLY A 141 -16.70 16.76 1.75
N ASP A 142 -17.34 17.14 2.87
CA ASP A 142 -17.14 16.50 4.16
C ASP A 142 -17.75 15.10 4.19
N GLY A 143 -17.13 14.19 4.94
CA GLY A 143 -17.61 12.83 5.10
C GLY A 143 -17.38 11.92 3.89
N ALA A 144 -18.23 10.90 3.77
CA ALA A 144 -18.13 9.90 2.73
C ALA A 144 -18.42 10.50 1.34
N PRO A 145 -17.67 10.10 0.29
CA PRO A 145 -18.01 10.47 -1.07
C PRO A 145 -19.43 10.05 -1.46
N ASN A 146 -20.04 10.82 -2.35
CA ASN A 146 -21.32 10.47 -2.95
C ASN A 146 -21.09 9.54 -4.15
N TRP A 147 -21.36 8.25 -3.97
CA TRP A 147 -21.12 7.21 -4.97
C TRP A 147 -22.28 7.13 -5.95
N TYR A 148 -22.00 7.26 -7.26
CA TYR A 148 -23.05 7.21 -8.28
C TYR A 148 -23.09 5.87 -9.05
N TRP A 149 -22.04 5.05 -8.92
CA TRP A 149 -21.91 3.78 -9.64
C TRP A 149 -21.09 2.77 -8.85
N GLN A 150 -21.42 1.48 -8.99
CA GLN A 150 -20.73 0.35 -8.35
C GLN A 150 -20.92 -0.94 -9.17
N ASP A 151 -19.90 -1.79 -9.22
CA ASP A 151 -19.97 -3.12 -9.86
C ASP A 151 -18.89 -4.08 -9.29
N LEU A 152 -18.87 -5.32 -9.78
CA LEU A 152 -17.78 -6.26 -9.62
C LEU A 152 -16.80 -6.14 -10.79
N ILE A 153 -15.51 -6.35 -10.53
CA ILE A 153 -14.53 -6.60 -11.58
C ILE A 153 -14.44 -8.11 -11.79
N VAL A 154 -14.89 -8.57 -12.95
CA VAL A 154 -14.89 -9.98 -13.33
C VAL A 154 -14.36 -10.16 -14.75
N PHE A 155 -13.59 -11.22 -14.98
CA PHE A 155 -13.09 -11.60 -16.30
C PHE A 155 -12.66 -13.06 -16.31
N ASP A 156 -12.49 -13.65 -17.50
CA ASP A 156 -11.85 -14.96 -17.67
C ASP A 156 -10.37 -14.78 -18.04
N PRO A 157 -9.41 -15.21 -17.18
CA PRO A 157 -8.00 -15.27 -17.56
C PRO A 157 -7.73 -16.10 -18.82
N GLY A 158 -8.64 -17.02 -19.17
CA GLY A 158 -8.59 -17.79 -20.40
C GLY A 158 -7.55 -18.92 -20.35
N ARG A 159 -7.36 -19.62 -21.47
CA ARG A 159 -6.39 -20.73 -21.56
C ARG A 159 -4.94 -20.26 -21.38
N ARG A 160 -4.61 -19.05 -21.86
CA ARG A 160 -3.27 -18.46 -21.69
C ARG A 160 -2.80 -18.42 -20.23
N PHE A 161 -3.72 -18.33 -19.27
CA PHE A 161 -3.39 -18.37 -17.85
C PHE A 161 -2.82 -19.74 -17.44
N ALA A 162 -3.51 -20.82 -17.82
CA ALA A 162 -3.04 -22.18 -17.55
C ALA A 162 -1.76 -22.52 -18.31
N ASP A 163 -1.63 -22.04 -19.55
CA ASP A 163 -0.45 -22.27 -20.39
C ASP A 163 0.79 -21.55 -19.81
N ALA A 164 0.64 -20.30 -19.38
CA ALA A 164 1.71 -19.54 -18.74
C ALA A 164 2.15 -20.18 -17.40
N ILE A 165 1.18 -20.65 -16.59
CA ILE A 165 1.47 -21.37 -15.34
C ILE A 165 2.29 -22.63 -15.63
N ALA A 166 1.86 -23.45 -16.59
CA ALA A 166 2.58 -24.67 -16.94
C ALA A 166 4.02 -24.37 -17.37
N ALA A 167 4.19 -23.40 -18.28
CA ALA A 167 5.50 -23.02 -18.79
C ALA A 167 6.43 -22.42 -17.71
N GLY A 168 5.90 -21.57 -16.82
CA GLY A 168 6.68 -20.99 -15.73
C GLY A 168 7.02 -22.02 -14.66
N PHE A 169 6.11 -22.94 -14.33
CA PHE A 169 6.36 -24.00 -13.35
C PHE A 169 7.36 -25.04 -13.85
N ASP A 170 7.38 -25.36 -15.14
CA ASP A 170 8.42 -26.21 -15.71
C ASP A 170 9.82 -25.59 -15.53
N GLN A 171 9.95 -24.27 -15.66
CA GLN A 171 11.20 -23.55 -15.39
C GLN A 171 11.56 -23.55 -13.88
N ILE A 172 10.60 -23.27 -13.01
CA ILE A 172 10.82 -23.32 -11.55
C ILE A 172 11.25 -24.73 -11.14
N GLU A 173 10.57 -25.78 -11.62
CA GLU A 173 10.88 -27.16 -11.28
C GLU A 173 12.30 -27.56 -11.69
N ALA A 174 12.78 -27.06 -12.82
CA ALA A 174 14.15 -27.25 -13.27
C ALA A 174 15.17 -26.55 -12.36
N GLN A 175 14.83 -25.39 -11.79
CA GLN A 175 15.70 -24.58 -10.92
C GLN A 175 15.59 -24.96 -9.44
N LEU A 176 14.52 -25.64 -9.01
CA LEU A 176 14.27 -26.02 -7.61
C LEU A 176 15.48 -26.62 -6.87
N PRO A 177 16.31 -27.51 -7.49
CA PRO A 177 17.47 -28.08 -6.82
C PRO A 177 18.56 -27.06 -6.45
N ASP A 178 18.64 -25.94 -7.18
CA ASP A 178 19.66 -24.90 -7.01
C ASP A 178 19.21 -23.77 -6.07
N LEU A 179 17.92 -23.74 -5.72
CA LEU A 179 17.38 -22.75 -4.80
C LEU A 179 17.82 -23.04 -3.35
N PRO A 180 17.97 -22.01 -2.51
CA PRO A 180 18.38 -22.14 -1.11
C PRO A 180 17.23 -22.65 -0.21
N LEU A 181 16.63 -23.78 -0.59
CA LEU A 181 15.50 -24.40 0.08
C LEU A 181 15.92 -25.73 0.70
N ASP A 182 15.57 -25.94 1.97
CA ASP A 182 15.71 -27.25 2.59
C ASP A 182 14.77 -28.29 1.93
N GLY A 183 15.04 -29.58 2.16
CA GLY A 183 14.28 -30.66 1.52
C GLY A 183 12.77 -30.66 1.84
N PHE A 184 12.38 -30.11 3.00
CA PHE A 184 10.97 -29.99 3.36
C PHE A 184 10.28 -28.87 2.56
N LYS A 185 10.92 -27.70 2.46
CA LYS A 185 10.44 -26.59 1.61
C LYS A 185 10.38 -26.97 0.14
N GLN A 186 11.39 -27.69 -0.38
CA GLN A 186 11.35 -28.21 -1.75
C GLN A 186 10.16 -29.15 -1.98
N HIS A 187 9.85 -30.01 -1.00
CA HIS A 187 8.68 -30.89 -1.08
C HIS A 187 7.36 -30.10 -1.10
N LEU A 188 7.22 -29.10 -0.21
CA LEU A 188 6.05 -28.22 -0.18
C LEU A 188 5.89 -27.44 -1.48
N ALA A 189 6.97 -26.86 -2.01
CA ALA A 189 6.94 -26.16 -3.30
C ALA A 189 6.45 -27.09 -4.41
N LYS A 190 7.00 -28.30 -4.56
CA LYS A 190 6.54 -29.28 -5.56
C LYS A 190 5.07 -29.65 -5.41
N ARG A 191 4.59 -29.80 -4.17
CA ARG A 191 3.16 -30.06 -3.88
C ARG A 191 2.29 -28.90 -4.38
N ASP A 192 2.69 -27.68 -4.08
CA ASP A 192 1.91 -26.48 -4.40
C ASP A 192 1.92 -26.19 -5.91
N LEU A 193 3.07 -26.31 -6.58
CA LEU A 193 3.18 -26.22 -8.04
C LEU A 193 2.25 -27.24 -8.73
N LYS A 194 2.26 -28.50 -8.28
CA LYS A 194 1.36 -29.54 -8.83
C LYS A 194 -0.11 -29.20 -8.61
N ARG A 195 -0.48 -28.76 -7.40
CA ARG A 195 -1.87 -28.37 -7.08
C ARG A 195 -2.34 -27.22 -7.97
N ILE A 196 -1.58 -26.13 -8.00
CA ILE A 196 -1.93 -24.91 -8.75
C ILE A 196 -2.02 -25.20 -10.25
N ARG A 197 -1.11 -26.02 -10.80
CA ARG A 197 -1.15 -26.44 -12.21
C ARG A 197 -2.44 -27.16 -12.59
N GLU A 198 -2.99 -27.98 -11.70
CA GLU A 198 -4.29 -28.65 -11.93
C GLU A 198 -5.46 -27.69 -11.72
N GLU A 199 -5.42 -26.86 -10.68
CA GLU A 199 -6.48 -25.88 -10.40
C GLU A 199 -6.61 -24.81 -11.49
N ALA A 200 -5.51 -24.41 -12.14
CA ALA A 200 -5.51 -23.45 -13.25
C ALA A 200 -6.33 -23.92 -14.46
N LYS A 201 -6.55 -25.24 -14.60
CA LYS A 201 -7.41 -25.82 -15.65
C LYS A 201 -8.90 -25.74 -15.30
N ASN A 202 -9.24 -25.50 -14.04
CA ASN A 202 -10.62 -25.36 -13.58
C ASN A 202 -11.11 -23.93 -13.82
N LEU A 203 -12.15 -23.80 -14.65
CA LEU A 203 -12.75 -22.51 -15.02
C LEU A 203 -13.22 -21.70 -13.81
N SER A 204 -13.87 -22.35 -12.84
CA SER A 204 -14.40 -21.66 -11.66
C SER A 204 -13.26 -21.11 -10.78
N LEU A 205 -12.22 -21.91 -10.56
CA LEU A 205 -11.11 -21.52 -9.67
C LEU A 205 -10.28 -20.36 -10.23
N ARG A 206 -10.03 -20.32 -11.55
CA ARG A 206 -9.25 -19.23 -12.14
C ARG A 206 -10.03 -17.93 -12.33
N GLN A 207 -11.37 -17.96 -12.25
CA GLN A 207 -12.23 -16.78 -12.48
C GLN A 207 -12.64 -16.04 -11.21
N ARG A 208 -12.29 -16.56 -10.02
CA ARG A 208 -12.73 -16.00 -8.72
C ARG A 208 -11.56 -15.76 -7.78
N GLY A 209 -11.79 -14.99 -6.72
CA GLY A 209 -10.79 -14.77 -5.67
C GLY A 209 -9.63 -13.88 -6.10
N TRP A 210 -9.83 -13.06 -7.13
CA TRP A 210 -8.90 -11.99 -7.47
C TRP A 210 -9.13 -10.80 -6.54
N MET A 211 -8.06 -10.28 -5.97
CA MET A 211 -8.08 -9.23 -4.95
C MET A 211 -7.05 -8.16 -5.34
N THR A 212 -7.24 -6.92 -4.87
CA THR A 212 -6.24 -5.87 -5.04
C THR A 212 -5.65 -5.45 -3.69
N ARG A 213 -4.53 -4.74 -3.73
CA ARG A 213 -3.84 -4.22 -2.55
C ARG A 213 -3.09 -2.93 -2.82
N SER A 214 -2.48 -2.82 -3.99
CA SER A 214 -1.64 -1.69 -4.41
C SER A 214 -2.41 -0.80 -5.38
N ARG A 215 -2.02 0.47 -5.47
CA ARG A 215 -2.68 1.44 -6.34
C ARG A 215 -2.53 1.07 -7.84
N PRO A 216 -3.52 1.40 -8.69
CA PRO A 216 -3.37 1.28 -10.13
C PRO A 216 -2.28 2.20 -10.70
N LEU A 217 -1.75 1.82 -11.86
CA LEU A 217 -0.91 2.66 -12.71
C LEU A 217 -1.69 3.10 -13.96
N ILE A 218 -1.59 4.36 -14.34
CA ILE A 218 -2.02 4.85 -15.65
C ILE A 218 -0.78 4.97 -16.55
N LEU A 219 -0.77 4.27 -17.67
CA LEU A 219 0.31 4.40 -18.66
C LEU A 219 0.14 5.67 -19.50
N PRO A 220 1.21 6.17 -20.15
CA PRO A 220 1.11 7.31 -21.08
C PRO A 220 0.08 7.13 -22.20
N SER A 221 -0.27 5.89 -22.55
CA SER A 221 -1.31 5.55 -23.52
C SER A 221 -2.75 5.78 -23.03
N GLY A 222 -2.95 6.04 -21.73
CA GLY A 222 -4.27 6.07 -21.08
C GLY A 222 -4.73 4.70 -20.56
N ARG A 223 -3.94 3.64 -20.76
CA ARG A 223 -4.22 2.30 -20.21
C ARG A 223 -4.14 2.31 -18.68
N TYR A 224 -5.16 1.76 -18.03
CA TYR A 224 -5.15 1.51 -16.58
C TYR A 224 -4.65 0.09 -16.32
N ILE A 225 -3.80 -0.06 -15.31
CA ILE A 225 -3.28 -1.34 -14.84
C ILE A 225 -3.57 -1.43 -13.35
N LEU A 226 -4.55 -2.26 -12.98
CA LEU A 226 -4.88 -2.58 -11.60
C LEU A 226 -4.17 -3.89 -11.21
N PRO A 227 -3.19 -3.86 -10.27
CA PRO A 227 -2.51 -5.05 -9.82
C PRO A 227 -3.43 -5.92 -8.97
N LEU A 228 -3.51 -7.19 -9.31
CA LEU A 228 -4.34 -8.19 -8.64
C LEU A 228 -3.52 -9.39 -8.20
N TYR A 229 -4.06 -10.10 -7.22
CA TYR A 229 -3.51 -11.33 -6.68
C TYR A 229 -4.60 -12.32 -6.27
N SER A 230 -4.20 -13.57 -6.01
CA SER A 230 -5.11 -14.60 -5.51
C SER A 230 -4.42 -15.51 -4.50
N ASP A 231 -4.99 -15.63 -3.30
CA ASP A 231 -4.52 -16.56 -2.26
C ASP A 231 -4.79 -18.03 -2.62
N GLY A 232 -5.70 -18.30 -3.57
CA GLY A 232 -5.97 -19.65 -4.05
C GLY A 232 -4.89 -20.17 -4.99
N SER A 233 -4.50 -19.32 -5.95
CA SER A 233 -3.48 -19.66 -6.95
C SER A 233 -2.06 -19.30 -6.54
N LEU A 234 -1.87 -18.41 -5.56
CA LEU A 234 -0.57 -17.87 -5.12
C LEU A 234 0.18 -17.15 -6.25
N MET A 235 -0.57 -16.32 -6.99
CA MET A 235 -0.11 -15.60 -8.16
C MET A 235 -0.70 -14.20 -8.25
N GLY A 236 -0.06 -13.37 -9.07
CA GLY A 236 -0.52 -12.05 -9.46
C GLY A 236 -0.95 -12.02 -10.92
N LEU A 237 -1.80 -11.07 -11.28
CA LEU A 237 -2.04 -10.64 -12.67
C LEU A 237 -2.47 -9.18 -12.67
N MET A 238 -2.58 -8.58 -13.84
CA MET A 238 -3.13 -7.24 -14.00
C MET A 238 -4.55 -7.31 -14.55
N ALA A 239 -5.47 -6.58 -13.92
CA ALA A 239 -6.67 -6.14 -14.61
C ALA A 239 -6.33 -4.89 -15.42
N ILE A 240 -6.48 -4.98 -16.72
CA ILE A 240 -6.14 -3.95 -17.69
C ILE A 240 -7.43 -3.35 -18.24
N SER A 241 -7.51 -2.02 -18.26
CA SER A 241 -8.55 -1.29 -18.97
C SER A 241 -7.92 -0.36 -19.99
N ASP A 242 -8.41 -0.44 -21.22
CA ASP A 242 -8.02 0.43 -22.34
C ASP A 242 -9.13 1.47 -22.66
N ASP A 243 -10.13 1.61 -21.77
CA ASP A 243 -11.34 2.41 -21.95
C ASP A 243 -11.76 3.17 -20.67
N HIS A 244 -10.77 3.68 -19.92
CA HIS A 244 -10.95 4.47 -18.69
C HIS A 244 -11.79 3.76 -17.60
N GLY A 245 -11.55 2.47 -17.42
CA GLY A 245 -12.16 1.63 -16.40
C GLY A 245 -13.57 1.14 -16.73
N ALA A 246 -14.07 1.37 -17.96
CA ALA A 246 -15.39 0.91 -18.36
C ALA A 246 -15.45 -0.62 -18.50
N THR A 247 -14.39 -1.24 -19.03
CA THR A 247 -14.22 -2.69 -19.10
C THR A 247 -12.82 -3.10 -18.65
N TRP A 248 -12.71 -4.36 -18.19
CA TRP A 248 -11.46 -4.93 -17.68
C TRP A 248 -11.17 -6.26 -18.36
N ARG A 249 -9.92 -6.44 -18.78
CA ARG A 249 -9.39 -7.71 -19.28
C ARG A 249 -8.19 -8.13 -18.42
N PRO A 250 -7.91 -9.43 -18.27
CA PRO A 250 -6.72 -9.87 -17.54
C PRO A 250 -5.44 -9.64 -18.38
N SER A 251 -4.28 -9.67 -17.74
CA SER A 251 -2.98 -9.99 -18.37
C SER A 251 -2.75 -11.50 -18.38
N ALA A 252 -1.58 -11.95 -18.85
CA ALA A 252 -1.02 -13.23 -18.42
C ALA A 252 -0.63 -13.16 -16.92
N PRO A 253 -0.63 -14.28 -16.18
CA PRO A 253 -0.25 -14.27 -14.77
C PRO A 253 1.25 -13.99 -14.60
N ILE A 254 1.59 -13.32 -13.51
CA ILE A 254 2.94 -13.30 -12.97
C ILE A 254 3.17 -14.66 -12.30
N VAL A 255 4.11 -15.44 -12.83
CA VAL A 255 4.43 -16.79 -12.35
C VAL A 255 5.67 -16.77 -11.49
N GLY A 256 5.64 -17.39 -10.31
CA GLY A 256 6.79 -17.51 -9.42
C GLY A 256 6.50 -18.46 -8.26
N LEU A 257 7.44 -18.54 -7.31
CA LEU A 257 7.30 -19.34 -6.10
C LEU A 257 6.39 -18.65 -5.08
N ALA A 258 5.08 -18.93 -5.17
CA ALA A 258 4.05 -18.49 -4.22
C ALA A 258 4.05 -16.98 -3.95
N LEU A 259 3.80 -16.18 -4.99
CA LEU A 259 3.87 -14.72 -4.91
C LEU A 259 2.50 -14.09 -4.62
N ASN A 260 2.51 -12.89 -4.05
CA ASN A 260 1.29 -12.18 -3.69
C ASN A 260 1.46 -10.65 -3.74
N GLN A 261 0.34 -9.93 -3.92
CA GLN A 261 0.21 -8.47 -3.78
C GLN A 261 1.27 -7.65 -4.58
N PRO A 262 1.20 -7.66 -5.93
CA PRO A 262 2.10 -6.85 -6.74
C PRO A 262 1.92 -5.34 -6.51
N SER A 263 3.04 -4.62 -6.37
CA SER A 263 3.11 -3.15 -6.43
C SER A 263 4.04 -2.75 -7.58
N LEU A 264 3.65 -1.74 -8.34
CA LEU A 264 4.23 -1.43 -9.65
C LEU A 264 5.12 -0.19 -9.64
N ALA A 265 6.25 -0.28 -10.33
CA ALA A 265 7.07 0.83 -10.79
C ALA A 265 7.17 0.81 -12.32
N ARG A 266 7.54 1.94 -12.92
CA ARG A 266 7.73 2.05 -14.38
C ARG A 266 9.07 2.71 -14.69
N LYS A 267 9.89 2.00 -15.47
CA LYS A 267 11.16 2.49 -16.01
C LYS A 267 10.92 3.56 -17.08
N GLN A 268 11.93 4.36 -17.36
CA GLN A 268 11.90 5.41 -18.38
C GLN A 268 11.68 4.83 -19.78
N ASP A 269 12.22 3.64 -20.06
CA ASP A 269 12.02 2.94 -21.33
C ASP A 269 10.61 2.38 -21.53
N GLY A 270 9.78 2.40 -20.47
CA GLY A 270 8.41 1.91 -20.45
C GLY A 270 8.22 0.54 -19.81
N THR A 271 9.30 -0.17 -19.51
CA THR A 271 9.24 -1.45 -18.78
C THR A 271 8.54 -1.27 -17.44
N LEU A 272 7.57 -2.14 -17.15
CA LEU A 272 6.91 -2.20 -15.85
C LEU A 272 7.63 -3.20 -14.96
N VAL A 273 7.81 -2.85 -13.70
CA VAL A 273 8.42 -3.72 -12.69
C VAL A 273 7.39 -3.95 -11.58
N ALA A 274 7.13 -5.21 -11.25
CA ALA A 274 6.28 -5.60 -10.14
C ALA A 274 7.15 -6.12 -8.99
N TYR A 275 6.99 -5.54 -7.80
CA TYR A 275 7.54 -6.05 -6.54
C TYR A 275 6.42 -6.71 -5.72
N MET A 276 6.68 -7.89 -5.17
CA MET A 276 5.67 -8.76 -4.54
C MET A 276 6.20 -9.37 -3.25
N ARG A 277 5.30 -9.65 -2.30
CA ARG A 277 5.63 -10.52 -1.16
C ARG A 277 5.57 -11.99 -1.57
N GLU A 278 6.26 -12.83 -0.81
CA GLU A 278 6.22 -14.29 -0.98
C GLU A 278 5.35 -14.92 0.13
N GLU A 279 4.24 -15.54 -0.25
CA GLU A 279 3.16 -15.97 0.65
C GLU A 279 3.56 -17.17 1.53
N ASN A 280 4.34 -18.11 0.99
CA ASN A 280 4.62 -19.38 1.67
C ASN A 280 5.95 -19.39 2.44
N GLU A 281 6.64 -18.26 2.51
CA GLU A 281 7.89 -18.06 3.23
C GLU A 281 9.00 -19.08 2.89
N TYR A 282 9.01 -19.59 1.66
CA TYR A 282 10.08 -20.44 1.15
C TYR A 282 11.42 -19.69 1.15
N LEU A 283 11.42 -18.49 0.58
CA LEU A 283 12.62 -17.67 0.37
C LEU A 283 12.67 -16.50 1.36
N ARG A 284 11.52 -16.00 1.83
CA ARG A 284 11.42 -14.80 2.68
C ARG A 284 12.15 -13.61 2.03
N ARG A 285 11.94 -13.43 0.73
CA ARG A 285 12.47 -12.35 -0.09
C ARG A 285 11.35 -11.66 -0.83
N ILE A 286 11.52 -10.38 -1.12
CA ILE A 286 10.70 -9.71 -2.13
C ILE A 286 10.97 -10.38 -3.47
N LEU A 287 9.90 -10.69 -4.20
CA LEU A 287 9.97 -11.20 -5.56
C LEU A 287 9.80 -10.06 -6.55
N VAL A 288 10.48 -10.13 -7.68
CA VAL A 288 10.42 -9.13 -8.76
C VAL A 288 10.12 -9.79 -10.10
N SER A 289 9.30 -9.13 -10.92
CA SER A 289 8.98 -9.54 -12.30
C SER A 289 8.85 -8.29 -13.17
N GLU A 290 9.13 -8.43 -14.46
CA GLU A 290 9.12 -7.33 -15.42
C GLU A 290 8.17 -7.59 -16.58
N SER A 291 7.56 -6.54 -17.10
CA SER A 291 6.76 -6.55 -18.34
C SER A 291 7.31 -5.51 -19.30
N THR A 292 7.54 -5.92 -20.55
CA THR A 292 8.05 -5.06 -21.64
C THR A 292 6.98 -4.76 -22.70
N ASP A 293 5.73 -5.15 -22.43
CA ASP A 293 4.58 -5.06 -23.34
C ASP A 293 3.36 -4.43 -22.65
N ASP A 294 3.58 -3.37 -21.88
CA ASP A 294 2.53 -2.59 -21.22
C ASP A 294 1.62 -3.42 -20.28
N GLY A 295 2.21 -4.39 -19.58
CA GLY A 295 1.57 -5.20 -18.54
C GLY A 295 0.85 -6.44 -19.06
N ASP A 296 0.89 -6.72 -20.36
CA ASP A 296 0.19 -7.85 -20.98
C ASP A 296 0.82 -9.20 -20.61
N THR A 297 2.15 -9.29 -20.60
CA THR A 297 2.92 -10.46 -20.17
C THR A 297 4.04 -10.09 -19.21
N TRP A 298 4.47 -11.07 -18.43
CA TRP A 298 5.40 -10.88 -17.32
C TRP A 298 6.49 -11.95 -17.35
N SER A 299 7.72 -11.56 -17.03
CA SER A 299 8.82 -12.51 -16.83
C SER A 299 8.56 -13.41 -15.61
N LEU A 300 9.26 -14.54 -15.54
CA LEU A 300 9.22 -15.37 -14.34
C LEU A 300 9.69 -14.53 -13.14
N ALA A 301 8.90 -14.52 -12.06
CA ALA A 301 9.26 -13.77 -10.86
C ALA A 301 10.45 -14.44 -10.16
N VAL A 302 11.46 -13.63 -9.88
CA VAL A 302 12.70 -14.06 -9.23
C VAL A 302 12.86 -13.36 -7.88
N ALA A 303 13.57 -14.00 -6.95
CA ALA A 303 13.86 -13.40 -5.66
C ALA A 303 14.92 -12.30 -5.79
N THR A 304 14.67 -11.18 -5.10
CA THR A 304 15.67 -10.15 -4.83
C THR A 304 16.48 -10.51 -3.59
N ASP A 305 17.50 -9.71 -3.26
CA ASP A 305 18.23 -9.85 -1.99
C ASP A 305 17.51 -9.20 -0.79
N MET A 306 16.38 -8.53 -1.02
CA MET A 306 15.63 -7.81 0.03
C MET A 306 14.82 -8.79 0.90
N PRO A 307 15.13 -8.91 2.21
CA PRO A 307 14.38 -9.78 3.13
C PRO A 307 12.95 -9.27 3.31
N ASN A 308 12.01 -10.19 3.52
CA ASN A 308 10.61 -9.86 3.78
C ASN A 308 9.90 -10.95 4.62
N PRO A 309 9.07 -10.59 5.60
CA PRO A 309 8.41 -11.52 6.52
C PRO A 309 7.01 -11.88 6.02
N ASN A 310 6.86 -12.07 4.70
CA ASN A 310 5.56 -12.18 4.02
C ASN A 310 4.64 -10.98 4.35
N ALA A 311 5.12 -9.76 4.07
CA ALA A 311 4.38 -8.52 4.27
C ALA A 311 4.31 -7.70 2.98
N SER A 312 3.16 -7.05 2.75
CA SER A 312 2.90 -6.17 1.60
C SER A 312 4.01 -5.13 1.45
N VAL A 313 4.41 -4.90 0.21
CA VAL A 313 5.36 -3.85 -0.19
C VAL A 313 4.63 -2.77 -0.98
N GLU A 314 5.20 -1.56 -1.06
CA GLU A 314 4.69 -0.50 -1.92
C GLU A 314 5.85 0.16 -2.68
N ALA A 315 5.73 0.23 -4.00
CA ALA A 315 6.64 0.92 -4.90
C ALA A 315 6.03 2.24 -5.41
N LEU A 316 6.87 3.27 -5.51
CA LEU A 316 6.49 4.58 -6.05
C LEU A 316 7.62 5.14 -6.90
N THR A 317 7.38 5.31 -8.20
CA THR A 317 8.22 6.14 -9.06
C THR A 317 7.85 7.61 -8.88
N LEU A 318 8.80 8.42 -8.39
CA LEU A 318 8.65 9.85 -8.23
C LEU A 318 8.75 10.56 -9.58
N ARG A 319 8.19 11.77 -9.67
CA ARG A 319 8.21 12.60 -10.89
C ARG A 319 9.62 12.97 -11.36
N ASP A 320 10.61 12.97 -10.46
CA ASP A 320 12.01 13.22 -10.81
C ASP A 320 12.78 11.97 -11.26
N GLY A 321 12.11 10.82 -11.34
CA GLY A 321 12.65 9.55 -11.83
C GLY A 321 13.20 8.63 -10.73
N ARG A 322 13.37 9.11 -9.50
CA ARG A 322 13.79 8.26 -8.37
C ARG A 322 12.67 7.34 -7.92
N TRP A 323 13.03 6.18 -7.38
CA TRP A 323 12.07 5.19 -6.90
C TRP A 323 12.13 5.08 -5.39
N LEU A 324 10.97 4.95 -4.77
CA LEU A 324 10.80 4.59 -3.37
C LEU A 324 10.22 3.18 -3.27
N LEU A 325 10.75 2.37 -2.36
CA LEU A 325 10.18 1.08 -1.98
C LEU A 325 10.05 1.02 -0.46
N LEU A 326 8.83 0.76 0.00
CA LEU A 326 8.50 0.66 1.42
C LEU A 326 8.17 -0.79 1.78
N TYR A 327 8.95 -1.38 2.69
CA TYR A 327 8.82 -2.80 3.06
C TYR A 327 9.34 -3.09 4.47
N ASN A 328 9.03 -4.28 4.98
CA ASN A 328 9.60 -4.80 6.22
C ASN A 328 10.92 -5.53 5.89
N ASP A 329 12.06 -5.01 6.35
CA ASP A 329 13.41 -5.52 6.08
C ASP A 329 13.84 -6.66 7.03
N SER A 330 12.90 -7.54 7.36
CA SER A 330 13.08 -8.66 8.29
C SER A 330 12.61 -9.94 7.64
N GLU A 331 13.26 -11.05 7.94
CA GLU A 331 12.72 -12.36 7.56
C GLU A 331 11.64 -12.84 8.54
N LYS A 332 11.46 -12.23 9.71
CA LYS A 332 10.70 -12.87 10.82
C LYS A 332 9.53 -12.05 11.34
N SER A 333 9.65 -10.73 11.34
CA SER A 333 8.80 -9.83 12.11
C SER A 333 8.44 -8.61 11.31
N ARG A 334 7.33 -7.96 11.68
CA ARG A 334 6.86 -6.70 11.09
C ARG A 334 7.08 -5.52 12.04
N ASP A 335 8.11 -5.59 12.88
CA ASP A 335 8.48 -4.56 13.87
C ASP A 335 9.42 -3.48 13.30
N THR A 336 9.81 -3.63 12.03
CA THR A 336 10.49 -2.61 11.23
C THR A 336 9.64 -2.20 10.04
N LEU A 337 9.77 -0.96 9.56
CA LEU A 337 9.23 -0.52 8.28
C LEU A 337 10.25 0.43 7.63
N LEU A 338 10.92 -0.07 6.59
CA LEU A 338 12.05 0.56 5.93
C LEU A 338 11.61 1.23 4.62
N LEU A 339 11.95 2.50 4.46
CA LEU A 339 11.84 3.24 3.21
C LEU A 339 13.21 3.22 2.52
N ALA A 340 13.28 2.57 1.37
CA ALA A 340 14.45 2.51 0.51
C ALA A 340 14.28 3.41 -0.72
N MET A 341 15.37 4.02 -1.18
CA MET A 341 15.39 4.86 -2.38
C MET A 341 16.44 4.39 -3.38
N SER A 342 16.04 4.38 -4.66
CA SER A 342 16.87 4.10 -5.82
C SER A 342 16.90 5.31 -6.76
N ASP A 343 18.07 5.61 -7.32
CA ASP A 343 18.29 6.58 -8.41
C ASP A 343 18.67 5.91 -9.74
N ASP A 344 18.56 4.59 -9.82
CA ASP A 344 18.93 3.74 -10.95
C ASP A 344 17.83 2.72 -11.30
N GLU A 345 16.56 3.14 -11.21
CA GLU A 345 15.39 2.36 -11.63
C GLU A 345 15.25 0.99 -10.97
N GLY A 346 15.63 0.91 -9.69
CA GLY A 346 15.49 -0.27 -8.84
C GLY A 346 16.64 -1.27 -8.92
N ASP A 347 17.70 -0.97 -9.69
CA ASP A 347 18.90 -1.81 -9.76
C ASP A 347 19.67 -1.82 -8.43
N THR A 348 19.78 -0.66 -7.76
CA THR A 348 20.34 -0.54 -6.42
C THR A 348 19.50 0.35 -5.50
N TRP A 349 19.53 0.03 -4.21
CA TRP A 349 18.75 0.73 -3.16
C TRP A 349 19.70 1.44 -2.19
N ARG A 350 20.37 2.47 -2.72
CA ARG A 350 21.53 3.13 -2.08
C ARG A 350 21.21 3.79 -0.74
N TRP A 351 20.02 4.38 -0.60
CA TRP A 351 19.62 5.07 0.62
C TRP A 351 18.45 4.37 1.28
N GLN A 352 18.52 4.24 2.60
CA GLN A 352 17.53 3.50 3.38
C GLN A 352 17.37 4.18 4.74
N ARG A 353 16.12 4.37 5.16
CA ARG A 353 15.81 4.90 6.49
C ARG A 353 14.51 4.31 7.03
N HIS A 354 14.49 3.99 8.32
CA HIS A 354 13.33 3.39 8.98
C HIS A 354 12.27 4.44 9.30
N LEU A 355 11.04 4.22 8.83
CA LEU A 355 9.87 4.92 9.36
C LEU A 355 9.51 4.38 10.76
N GLU A 356 9.73 3.08 10.96
CA GLU A 356 9.50 2.40 12.23
C GLU A 356 10.61 1.37 12.46
N ARG A 357 11.08 1.28 13.70
CA ARG A 357 11.98 0.24 14.19
C ARG A 357 11.76 0.11 15.70
N ASP A 358 10.73 -0.63 16.08
CA ASP A 358 10.28 -0.73 17.47
C ASP A 358 9.88 -2.18 17.81
N PRO A 359 10.78 -2.94 18.47
CA PRO A 359 10.57 -4.36 18.77
C PRO A 359 9.24 -4.65 19.45
N GLY A 360 8.49 -5.61 18.90
CA GLY A 360 7.15 -5.97 19.38
C GLY A 360 6.02 -5.10 18.81
N GLY A 361 6.33 -4.10 17.99
CA GLY A 361 5.36 -3.40 17.15
C GLY A 361 4.94 -4.22 15.93
N GLN A 362 3.92 -3.75 15.23
CA GLN A 362 3.49 -4.25 13.92
C GLN A 362 3.21 -3.06 12.98
N PHE A 363 4.00 -2.96 11.93
CA PHE A 363 3.99 -1.85 10.97
C PHE A 363 4.03 -2.44 9.57
N HIS A 364 2.96 -2.33 8.79
CA HIS A 364 2.88 -3.02 7.51
C HIS A 364 1.73 -2.50 6.66
N TYR A 365 1.58 -3.06 5.47
CA TYR A 365 0.55 -2.67 4.50
C TYR A 365 0.65 -1.16 4.19
N PRO A 366 1.79 -0.72 3.64
CA PRO A 366 1.99 0.66 3.23
C PRO A 366 1.20 1.04 1.97
N ALA A 367 0.89 2.32 1.82
CA ALA A 367 0.47 2.95 0.58
C ALA A 367 1.18 4.30 0.47
N MET A 368 1.58 4.69 -0.73
CA MET A 368 2.37 5.90 -0.97
C MET A 368 1.85 6.68 -2.17
N ILE A 369 1.82 8.01 -2.04
CA ILE A 369 1.60 8.95 -3.14
C ILE A 369 2.60 10.09 -3.08
N GLU A 370 2.91 10.68 -4.23
CA GLU A 370 3.63 11.94 -4.30
C GLU A 370 2.63 13.11 -4.40
N GLY A 371 2.79 14.09 -3.52
CA GLY A 371 2.04 15.33 -3.51
C GLY A 371 2.45 16.26 -4.66
N LYS A 372 1.62 17.27 -4.96
CA LYS A 372 1.92 18.26 -6.02
C LYS A 372 3.23 19.02 -5.77
N ASP A 373 3.58 19.19 -4.50
CA ASP A 373 4.80 19.83 -3.98
C ASP A 373 6.05 18.95 -3.98
N GLY A 374 5.93 17.67 -4.37
CA GLY A 374 7.06 16.72 -4.40
C GLY A 374 7.26 15.97 -3.08
N GLN A 375 6.43 16.22 -2.08
CA GLN A 375 6.47 15.51 -0.81
C GLN A 375 5.79 14.15 -0.94
N ALA A 376 6.27 13.13 -0.24
CA ALA A 376 5.63 11.83 -0.17
C ALA A 376 4.62 11.81 0.99
N HIS A 377 3.40 11.34 0.70
CA HIS A 377 2.42 10.99 1.71
C HIS A 377 2.30 9.48 1.80
N ILE A 378 2.48 8.95 3.00
CA ILE A 378 2.56 7.52 3.26
C ILE A 378 1.52 7.17 4.33
N THR A 379 0.78 6.08 4.14
CA THR A 379 -0.09 5.50 5.17
C THR A 379 0.19 4.03 5.38
N TYR A 380 0.15 3.55 6.62
CA TYR A 380 0.34 2.13 6.93
C TYR A 380 -0.43 1.72 8.19
N THR A 381 -0.67 0.41 8.34
CA THR A 381 -1.18 -0.16 9.58
C THR A 381 -0.15 0.03 10.68
N TYR A 382 -0.58 0.61 11.81
CA TYR A 382 0.28 0.94 12.93
C TYR A 382 -0.25 0.31 14.22
N GLN A 383 0.58 -0.55 14.82
CA GLN A 383 0.38 -1.08 16.16
C GLN A 383 1.69 -0.94 16.94
N PRO A 384 1.76 -0.05 17.94
CA PRO A 384 2.94 0.05 18.79
C PRO A 384 3.06 -1.17 19.72
N PRO A 385 4.25 -1.42 20.28
CA PRO A 385 4.47 -2.52 21.22
C PRO A 385 3.57 -2.44 22.45
N GLY A 386 3.39 -3.60 23.09
CA GLY A 386 2.62 -3.73 24.33
C GLY A 386 1.11 -3.75 24.12
N ASN A 387 0.64 -4.04 22.90
CA ASN A 387 -0.78 -4.19 22.57
C ASN A 387 -1.65 -2.98 22.95
N LYS A 388 -1.13 -1.76 22.74
CA LYS A 388 -1.79 -0.49 23.13
C LYS A 388 -2.95 -0.09 22.20
N GLY A 389 -3.42 -1.00 21.35
CA GLY A 389 -4.38 -0.74 20.28
C GLY A 389 -3.71 -0.48 18.92
N LYS A 390 -4.55 -0.28 17.90
CA LYS A 390 -4.16 -0.11 16.49
C LYS A 390 -4.69 1.21 15.94
N SER A 391 -4.03 1.72 14.91
CA SER A 391 -4.50 2.84 14.09
C SER A 391 -3.89 2.73 12.68
N ILE A 392 -4.21 3.70 11.82
CA ILE A 392 -3.43 3.98 10.62
C ILE A 392 -2.53 5.18 10.92
N LYS A 393 -1.25 5.08 10.58
CA LYS A 393 -0.31 6.19 10.69
C LYS A 393 -0.11 6.83 9.32
N HIS A 394 -0.17 8.16 9.28
CA HIS A 394 0.20 9.00 8.14
C HIS A 394 1.59 9.59 8.39
N VAL A 395 2.43 9.53 7.38
CA VAL A 395 3.73 10.20 7.32
C VAL A 395 3.72 11.16 6.14
N LEU A 396 4.22 12.37 6.37
CA LEU A 396 4.54 13.36 5.35
C LEU A 396 6.06 13.57 5.38
N LEU A 397 6.73 13.41 4.25
CA LEU A 397 8.17 13.63 4.18
C LEU A 397 8.61 14.19 2.82
N GLU A 398 9.74 14.88 2.81
CA GLU A 398 10.51 15.11 1.58
C GLU A 398 11.30 13.83 1.25
N PRO A 399 11.30 13.33 0.00
CA PRO A 399 12.00 12.08 -0.35
C PRO A 399 13.48 12.06 0.08
N ASP A 400 14.16 13.21 0.04
CA ASP A 400 15.56 13.37 0.46
C ASP A 400 15.79 13.06 1.96
N TRP A 401 14.73 13.02 2.77
CA TRP A 401 14.81 12.58 4.17
C TRP A 401 15.42 11.17 4.31
N VAL A 402 15.21 10.31 3.31
CA VAL A 402 15.75 8.94 3.29
C VAL A 402 17.27 8.94 3.17
N CYS A 403 17.86 9.95 2.52
CA CYS A 403 19.31 10.05 2.28
C CYS A 403 20.14 10.16 3.57
N ALA A 404 19.53 10.62 4.66
CA ALA A 404 20.21 10.79 5.93
C ALA A 404 20.54 9.46 6.64
N GLY A 405 19.84 8.37 6.28
CA GLY A 405 19.96 7.09 6.98
C GLY A 405 19.30 7.08 8.36
N ASP A 406 19.38 5.94 9.04
CA ASP A 406 19.00 5.86 10.46
C ASP A 406 19.96 6.70 11.31
N ASP A 407 19.45 7.30 12.39
CA ASP A 407 20.32 7.91 13.39
C ASP A 407 21.15 6.79 14.09
N GLU A 408 22.45 7.02 14.28
CA GLU A 408 23.39 6.04 14.89
C GLU A 408 23.05 5.62 16.33
#